data_AF-A0A4U9W2L3-F1
#
_entry.id   AF-A0A4U9W2L3-F1
#
_cell.length_a   1.000
_cell.length_b   1.000
_cell.length_c   1.000
_cell.angle_alpha   90.00
_cell.angle_beta   90.00
_cell.angle_gamma   90.00
#
_symmetry.space_group_name_H-M   'P 1'
#
loop_
_entity.id
_entity.type
_entity.pdbx_description
1 polymer ?
#
loop_
_entity_poly.entity_id
_entity_poly.type
_entity_poly.pdbx_seq_one_letter_code
_entity_poly.pdbx_strand_id
1 'polypeptide(L)'
;MMRQSLSIMALAIVSNLNFIFPVDPLMGKLIATALILLFMLLHLRSVEGGANFQMLITIAKIIPFTLVIGLGIFYIRGENLVTTASSVSPIGIGASLMALLAGISATSWSYTGMASICYMTGEIKNPGKTMPKALIGSCLLVLVLYSLLALVITGLMPFDKLAASGTPISDALTYLPTLGGIAGIFVAITAVIVILVRSQAA
;
A
#
# COMPACT_ATOMS: atom_id res chain seq x y z
N MET A 1 -14.11 -4.01 12.91
CA MET A 1 -13.23 -3.99 11.72
C MET A 1 -13.24 -2.65 10.97
N MET A 2 -14.40 -2.04 10.69
CA MET A 2 -14.49 -0.74 9.99
C MET A 2 -13.71 0.43 10.66
N ARG A 3 -13.74 0.53 12.00
CA ARG A 3 -13.06 1.60 12.74
C ARG A 3 -11.54 1.67 12.50
N GLN A 4 -10.86 0.53 12.38
CA GLN A 4 -9.41 0.48 12.17
C GLN A 4 -9.02 0.87 10.74
N SER A 5 -9.84 0.52 9.75
CA SER A 5 -9.56 0.87 8.34
C SER A 5 -9.61 2.38 8.11
N LEU A 6 -10.57 3.10 8.71
CA LEU A 6 -10.69 4.56 8.60
C LEU A 6 -9.44 5.30 9.12
N SER A 7 -8.93 4.90 10.29
CA SER A 7 -7.71 5.48 10.85
C SER A 7 -6.49 5.26 9.96
N ILE A 8 -6.32 4.05 9.42
CA ILE A 8 -5.19 3.72 8.53
C ILE A 8 -5.28 4.51 7.22
N MET A 9 -6.48 4.64 6.64
CA MET A 9 -6.71 5.45 5.44
C MET A 9 -6.32 6.91 5.66
N ALA A 10 -6.76 7.51 6.77
CA ALA A 10 -6.45 8.90 7.09
C ALA A 10 -4.96 9.13 7.34
N LEU A 11 -4.30 8.23 8.08
CA LEU A 11 -2.85 8.28 8.28
C LEU A 11 -2.10 8.16 6.95
N ALA A 12 -2.51 7.25 6.06
CA ALA A 12 -1.90 7.11 4.76
C ALA A 12 -2.06 8.36 3.89
N ILE A 13 -3.23 9.02 3.92
CA ILE A 13 -3.42 10.31 3.21
C ILE A 13 -2.50 11.38 3.80
N VAL A 14 -2.41 11.51 5.12
CA VAL A 14 -1.54 12.51 5.75
C VAL A 14 -0.06 12.24 5.45
N SER A 15 0.40 11.00 5.48
CA SER A 15 1.78 10.65 5.10
C SER A 15 2.07 11.02 3.64
N ASN A 16 1.16 10.73 2.71
CA ASN A 16 1.33 11.08 1.29
C ASN A 16 1.19 12.59 1.03
N LEU A 17 0.38 13.31 1.81
CA LEU A 17 0.33 14.78 1.76
C LEU A 17 1.62 15.40 2.29
N ASN A 18 2.17 14.87 3.38
CA ASN A 18 3.43 15.32 3.95
C ASN A 18 4.62 15.12 3.01
N PHE A 19 4.56 14.09 2.16
CA PHE A 19 5.52 13.88 1.09
C PHE A 19 5.50 15.00 0.02
N ILE A 20 4.32 15.54 -0.29
CA ILE A 20 4.16 16.59 -1.32
C ILE A 20 4.41 17.99 -0.73
N PHE A 21 3.84 18.26 0.45
CA PHE A 21 3.98 19.50 1.18
C PHE A 21 4.40 19.18 2.62
N PRO A 22 5.61 19.53 3.07
CA PRO A 22 6.04 19.27 4.43
C PRO A 22 5.12 20.04 5.40
N VAL A 23 4.26 19.30 6.10
CA VAL A 23 3.29 19.83 7.06
C VAL A 23 3.81 19.62 8.48
N ASP A 24 3.62 20.63 9.33
CA ASP A 24 3.99 20.54 10.74
C ASP A 24 3.28 19.34 11.42
N PRO A 25 3.96 18.57 12.30
CA PRO A 25 3.38 17.38 12.94
C PRO A 25 2.06 17.63 13.68
N LEU A 26 1.87 18.83 14.25
CA LEU A 26 0.61 19.20 14.90
C LEU A 26 -0.51 19.38 13.87
N MET A 27 -0.18 20.05 12.76
CA MET A 27 -1.12 20.34 11.68
C MET A 27 -1.51 19.05 10.93
N GLY A 28 -0.57 18.12 10.74
CA GLY A 28 -0.84 16.80 10.16
C GLY A 28 -1.84 15.98 11.00
N LYS A 29 -1.73 16.01 12.33
CA LYS A 29 -2.69 15.34 13.23
C LYS A 29 -4.08 15.98 13.17
N LEU A 30 -4.17 17.30 13.07
CA LEU A 30 -5.45 18.01 12.90
C LEU A 30 -6.11 17.68 11.56
N ILE A 31 -5.33 17.65 10.48
CA ILE A 31 -5.81 17.24 9.14
C ILE A 31 -6.27 15.78 9.16
N ALA A 32 -5.52 14.87 9.78
CA ALA A 32 -5.93 13.47 9.93
C ALA A 32 -7.27 13.36 10.66
N THR A 33 -7.42 14.09 11.78
CA THR A 33 -8.65 14.08 12.59
C THR A 33 -9.83 14.63 11.81
N ALA A 34 -9.64 15.74 11.10
CA ALA A 34 -10.66 16.33 10.23
C ALA A 34 -11.06 15.39 9.10
N LEU A 35 -10.10 14.71 8.44
CA LEU A 35 -10.38 13.72 7.40
C LEU A 35 -11.11 12.49 7.94
N ILE A 36 -10.77 12.01 9.14
CA ILE A 36 -11.49 10.90 9.78
C ILE A 36 -12.95 11.28 10.03
N LEU A 37 -13.19 12.48 10.59
CA LEU A 37 -14.55 12.98 10.82
C LEU A 37 -15.31 13.18 9.50
N LEU A 38 -14.64 13.72 8.47
CA LEU A 38 -15.21 13.88 7.15
C LEU A 38 -15.60 12.53 6.53
N PHE A 39 -14.71 11.54 6.55
CA PHE A 39 -15.03 10.21 6.03
C PHE A 39 -16.12 9.53 6.84
N MET A 40 -16.11 9.68 8.16
CA MET A 40 -17.19 9.17 9.00
C MET A 40 -18.54 9.76 8.59
N LEU A 41 -18.60 11.08 8.35
CA LEU A 41 -19.83 11.75 7.91
C LEU A 41 -20.24 11.37 6.49
N LEU A 42 -19.29 11.20 5.57
CA LEU A 42 -19.57 10.77 4.20
C LEU A 42 -20.08 9.32 4.15
N HIS A 43 -19.54 8.41 4.97
CA HIS A 43 -20.05 7.02 5.06
C HIS A 43 -21.50 6.96 5.57
N LEU A 44 -21.98 7.97 6.30
CA LEU A 44 -23.40 8.03 6.71
C LEU A 44 -24.35 8.40 5.57
N ARG A 45 -23.83 8.91 4.45
CA ARG A 45 -24.61 9.28 3.27
C ARG A 45 -24.42 8.19 2.20
N SER A 46 -25.45 7.37 2.01
CA SER A 46 -25.46 6.26 1.04
C SER A 46 -24.91 6.67 -0.34
N VAL A 47 -23.90 5.97 -0.82
CA VAL A 47 -23.30 6.18 -2.15
C VAL A 47 -23.91 5.17 -3.12
N GLU A 48 -25.09 5.48 -3.65
CA GLU A 48 -25.68 4.74 -4.76
C GLU A 48 -24.98 5.11 -6.08
N GLY A 49 -24.31 4.15 -6.71
CA GLY A 49 -23.74 4.30 -8.06
C GLY A 49 -22.28 3.84 -8.28
N GLY A 50 -21.69 3.11 -7.33
CA GLY A 50 -20.24 2.90 -7.27
C GLY A 50 -19.60 1.87 -8.22
N ALA A 51 -20.34 1.01 -8.93
CA ALA A 51 -19.72 -0.15 -9.59
C ALA A 51 -18.72 0.21 -10.72
N ASN A 52 -19.09 1.10 -11.64
CA ASN A 52 -18.20 1.54 -12.73
C ASN A 52 -17.04 2.40 -12.21
N PHE A 53 -17.31 3.24 -11.22
CA PHE A 53 -16.29 4.08 -10.58
C PHE A 53 -15.26 3.23 -9.82
N GLN A 54 -15.74 2.20 -9.12
CA GLN A 54 -14.91 1.22 -8.42
C GLN A 54 -14.01 0.44 -9.38
N MET A 55 -14.52 0.05 -10.55
CA MET A 55 -13.73 -0.63 -11.58
C MET A 55 -12.61 0.28 -12.11
N LEU A 56 -12.94 1.52 -12.47
CA LEU A 56 -11.95 2.50 -12.95
C LEU A 56 -10.81 2.71 -11.94
N ILE A 57 -11.14 2.71 -10.66
CA ILE A 57 -10.16 2.90 -9.59
C ILE A 57 -9.34 1.66 -9.31
N THR A 58 -9.94 0.49 -9.49
CA THR A 58 -9.20 -0.78 -9.44
C THR A 58 -8.15 -0.82 -10.55
N ILE A 59 -8.45 -0.29 -11.73
CA ILE A 59 -7.47 -0.14 -12.82
C ILE A 59 -6.43 0.92 -12.46
N ALA A 60 -6.86 2.08 -11.95
CA ALA A 60 -5.96 3.18 -11.55
C ALA A 60 -4.94 2.74 -10.49
N LYS A 61 -5.31 1.82 -9.59
CA LYS A 61 -4.40 1.23 -8.60
C LYS A 61 -3.20 0.52 -9.21
N ILE A 62 -3.33 -0.05 -10.40
CA ILE A 62 -2.25 -0.84 -11.03
C ILE A 62 -1.14 0.05 -11.58
N ILE A 63 -1.46 1.31 -11.92
CA ILE A 63 -0.52 2.28 -12.49
C ILE A 63 0.70 2.50 -11.59
N PRO A 64 0.57 2.90 -10.30
CA PRO A 64 1.72 3.14 -9.44
C PRO A 64 2.56 1.87 -9.23
N PHE A 65 1.94 0.69 -9.11
CA PHE A 65 2.68 -0.57 -8.99
C PHE A 65 3.49 -0.88 -10.26
N THR A 66 2.88 -0.72 -11.43
CA THR A 66 3.55 -0.97 -12.71
C THR A 66 4.69 0.01 -12.93
N LEU A 67 4.51 1.28 -12.54
CA LEU A 67 5.54 2.31 -12.61
C LEU A 67 6.73 1.95 -11.70
N VAL A 68 6.48 1.61 -10.43
CA VAL A 68 7.54 1.26 -9.48
C VAL A 68 8.28 0.01 -9.92
N ILE A 69 7.57 -1.07 -10.25
CA ILE A 69 8.20 -2.33 -10.64
C ILE A 69 8.93 -2.17 -11.98
N GLY A 70 8.28 -1.55 -12.97
CA GLY A 70 8.80 -1.38 -14.31
C GLY A 70 10.03 -0.48 -14.38
N LEU A 71 10.02 0.67 -13.69
CA LEU A 71 11.19 1.54 -13.64
C LEU A 71 12.22 1.03 -12.65
N GLY A 72 11.79 0.58 -11.48
CA GLY A 72 12.69 0.23 -10.39
C GLY A 72 13.55 -0.99 -10.65
N ILE A 73 13.07 -1.99 -11.41
CA ILE A 73 13.84 -3.21 -11.71
C ILE A 73 15.16 -2.93 -12.47
N PHE A 74 15.20 -1.86 -13.27
CA PHE A 74 16.40 -1.47 -14.03
C PHE A 74 17.43 -0.68 -13.22
N TYR A 75 17.04 -0.18 -12.04
CA TYR A 75 17.87 0.68 -11.19
C TYR A 75 18.13 0.06 -9.81
N ILE A 76 17.92 -1.24 -9.67
CA ILE A 76 18.25 -1.99 -8.45
C ILE A 76 19.76 -1.91 -8.22
N ARG A 77 20.15 -1.41 -7.05
CA ARG A 77 21.55 -1.38 -6.61
C ARG A 77 21.78 -2.58 -5.71
N GLY A 78 22.63 -3.52 -6.14
CA GLY A 78 22.93 -4.74 -5.37
C GLY A 78 23.48 -4.47 -3.97
N GLU A 79 24.11 -3.32 -3.76
CA GLU A 79 24.59 -2.84 -2.45
C GLU A 79 23.46 -2.56 -1.44
N ASN A 80 22.24 -2.24 -1.91
CA ASN A 80 21.08 -2.07 -1.03
C ASN A 80 20.40 -3.42 -0.71
N LEU A 81 20.50 -4.40 -1.63
CA LEU A 81 19.95 -5.75 -1.44
C LEU A 81 20.77 -6.57 -0.45
N VAL A 82 22.09 -6.37 -0.44
CA VAL A 82 22.98 -6.93 0.56
C VAL A 82 23.02 -5.92 1.71
N THR A 83 22.06 -6.00 2.62
CA THR A 83 22.26 -5.40 3.93
C THR A 83 23.53 -6.04 4.48
N THR A 84 24.64 -5.29 4.47
CA THR A 84 25.86 -5.72 5.11
C THR A 84 25.45 -6.16 6.52
N ALA A 85 25.93 -7.33 6.93
CA ALA A 85 25.66 -7.94 8.24
C ALA A 85 26.00 -7.02 9.45
N SER A 86 26.43 -5.79 9.19
CA SER A 86 26.70 -4.70 10.12
C SER A 86 25.45 -3.87 10.50
N SER A 87 24.39 -3.83 9.69
CA SER A 87 23.16 -3.06 9.99
C SER A 87 22.10 -3.85 10.74
N VAL A 88 22.17 -5.17 10.65
CA VAL A 88 21.41 -6.08 11.50
C VAL A 88 22.29 -6.36 12.70
N SER A 89 22.03 -5.69 13.83
CA SER A 89 22.59 -6.13 15.11
C SER A 89 22.46 -7.67 15.18
N PRO A 90 23.48 -8.43 15.64
CA PRO A 90 23.38 -9.87 15.79
C PRO A 90 22.33 -10.19 16.86
N ILE A 91 21.08 -10.11 16.44
CA ILE A 91 19.88 -10.39 17.18
C ILE A 91 19.85 -11.92 17.22
N GLY A 92 19.97 -12.50 18.42
CA GLY A 92 19.95 -13.94 18.60
C GLY A 92 18.73 -14.58 17.93
N ILE A 93 18.84 -15.86 17.56
CA ILE A 93 17.85 -16.61 16.76
C ILE A 93 16.40 -16.38 17.21
N GLY A 94 16.15 -16.30 18.53
CA GLY A 94 14.83 -16.04 19.09
C GLY A 94 14.25 -14.66 18.75
N ALA A 95 15.08 -13.62 18.72
CA ALA A 95 14.64 -12.27 18.38
C ALA A 95 14.58 -12.06 16.85
N SER A 96 15.32 -12.82 16.04
CA SER A 96 15.13 -12.88 14.58
C SER A 96 13.77 -13.51 14.23
N LEU A 97 13.36 -14.56 14.95
CA LEU A 97 12.05 -15.18 14.77
C LEU A 97 10.92 -14.23 15.16
N MET A 98 11.06 -13.49 16.25
CA MET A 98 10.08 -12.48 16.66
C MET A 98 9.94 -11.35 15.62
N ALA A 99 11.05 -10.88 15.05
CA ALA A 99 11.03 -9.88 13.98
C ALA A 99 10.32 -10.42 12.72
N LEU A 100 10.57 -11.67 12.34
CA LEU A 100 9.88 -12.33 11.24
C LEU A 100 8.37 -12.42 11.50
N LEU A 101 7.96 -12.87 12.67
CA LEU A 101 6.55 -12.97 13.05
C LEU A 101 5.85 -11.61 13.06
N ALA A 102 6.53 -10.55 13.53
CA ALA A 102 6.03 -9.19 13.47
C ALA A 102 5.84 -8.72 12.01
N GLY A 103 6.79 -9.00 11.12
CA GLY A 103 6.68 -8.69 9.68
C GLY A 103 5.54 -9.45 8.98
N ILE A 104 5.36 -10.73 9.32
CA ILE A 104 4.22 -11.53 8.83
C ILE A 104 2.90 -10.93 9.32
N SER A 105 2.80 -10.57 10.60
CA SER A 105 1.60 -9.96 11.17
C SER A 105 1.27 -8.62 10.50
N ALA A 106 2.27 -7.75 10.29
CA ALA A 106 2.08 -6.47 9.62
C ALA A 106 1.60 -6.64 8.18
N THR A 107 2.16 -7.62 7.46
CA THR A 107 1.82 -7.87 6.04
C THR A 107 0.49 -8.60 5.88
N SER A 108 0.06 -9.38 6.87
CA SER A 108 -1.22 -10.11 6.84
C SER A 108 -2.41 -9.19 6.60
N TRP A 109 -2.35 -7.96 7.11
CA TRP A 109 -3.39 -6.95 6.90
C TRP A 109 -3.63 -6.67 5.41
N SER A 110 -2.58 -6.66 4.59
CA SER A 110 -2.67 -6.41 3.14
C SER A 110 -3.50 -7.47 2.40
N TYR A 111 -3.69 -8.66 2.98
CA TYR A 111 -4.45 -9.77 2.37
C TYR A 111 -5.91 -9.87 2.86
N THR A 112 -6.33 -9.02 3.81
CA THR A 112 -7.66 -9.04 4.43
C THR A 112 -8.81 -8.90 3.43
N GLY A 113 -8.57 -8.33 2.25
CA GLY A 113 -9.58 -8.14 1.21
C GLY A 113 -10.08 -9.42 0.54
N MET A 114 -9.38 -10.55 0.68
CA MET A 114 -9.74 -11.80 -0.02
C MET A 114 -11.10 -12.37 0.41
N ALA A 115 -11.52 -12.13 1.65
CA ALA A 115 -12.79 -12.63 2.18
C ALA A 115 -14.02 -11.95 1.53
N SER A 116 -13.86 -10.77 0.92
CA SER A 116 -14.98 -10.06 0.29
C SER A 116 -15.58 -10.82 -0.89
N ILE A 117 -14.77 -11.60 -1.59
CA ILE A 117 -15.19 -12.46 -2.71
C ILE A 117 -16.26 -13.45 -2.24
N CYS A 118 -16.15 -13.94 -1.00
CA CYS A 118 -17.10 -14.89 -0.44
C CYS A 118 -18.49 -14.29 -0.20
N TYR A 119 -18.60 -12.99 0.06
CA TYR A 119 -19.91 -12.34 0.27
C TYR A 119 -20.73 -12.24 -1.03
N MET A 120 -20.06 -12.15 -2.18
CA MET A 120 -20.70 -12.03 -3.49
C MET A 120 -20.90 -13.39 -4.18
N THR A 121 -20.66 -14.50 -3.48
CA THR A 121 -20.75 -15.87 -4.06
C THR A 121 -22.11 -16.13 -4.72
N GLY A 122 -23.20 -15.55 -4.18
CA GLY A 122 -24.56 -15.69 -4.72
C GLY A 122 -24.77 -15.02 -6.08
N GLU A 123 -23.92 -14.06 -6.45
CA GLU A 123 -23.99 -13.32 -7.72
C GLU A 123 -23.04 -13.89 -8.79
N ILE A 124 -22.17 -14.84 -8.41
CA ILE A 124 -21.15 -15.42 -9.29
C ILE A 124 -21.76 -16.54 -10.13
N LYS A 125 -21.63 -16.45 -11.46
CA LYS A 125 -21.98 -17.55 -12.37
C LYS A 125 -21.05 -18.76 -12.15
N ASN A 126 -21.64 -19.92 -11.84
CA ASN A 126 -20.93 -21.18 -11.54
C ASN A 126 -19.90 -21.06 -10.39
N PRO A 127 -20.33 -20.75 -9.16
CA PRO A 127 -19.42 -20.47 -8.04
C PRO A 127 -18.47 -21.64 -7.76
N GLY A 128 -18.92 -22.89 -7.91
CA GLY A 128 -18.09 -24.09 -7.67
C GLY A 128 -16.83 -24.21 -8.53
N LYS A 129 -16.77 -23.54 -9.69
CA LYS A 129 -15.56 -23.50 -10.55
C LYS A 129 -14.92 -22.12 -10.60
N THR A 130 -15.73 -21.06 -10.56
CA THR A 130 -15.26 -19.68 -10.70
C THR A 130 -14.61 -19.17 -9.41
N MET A 131 -15.18 -19.45 -8.24
CA MET A 131 -14.63 -19.00 -6.95
C MET A 131 -13.22 -19.53 -6.68
N PRO A 132 -12.94 -20.85 -6.79
CA PRO A 132 -11.59 -21.36 -6.52
C PRO A 132 -10.53 -20.75 -7.45
N LYS A 133 -10.87 -20.60 -8.74
CA LYS A 133 -9.98 -19.97 -9.72
C LYS A 133 -9.74 -18.50 -9.43
N ALA A 134 -10.78 -17.76 -9.06
CA ALA A 134 -10.67 -16.36 -8.70
C ALA A 134 -9.80 -16.15 -7.46
N LEU A 135 -10.02 -16.95 -6.40
CA LEU A 135 -9.25 -16.90 -5.15
C LEU A 135 -7.78 -17.27 -5.34
N ILE A 136 -7.50 -18.39 -6.01
CA ILE A 136 -6.11 -18.83 -6.25
C ILE A 136 -5.41 -17.85 -7.20
N GLY A 137 -6.09 -17.43 -8.26
CA GLY A 137 -5.56 -16.49 -9.24
C GLY A 137 -5.23 -15.12 -8.61
N SER A 138 -6.14 -14.56 -7.82
CA SER A 138 -5.90 -13.30 -7.11
C SER A 138 -4.79 -13.43 -6.07
N CYS A 139 -4.75 -14.54 -5.33
CA CYS A 139 -3.71 -14.82 -4.34
C CYS A 139 -2.31 -14.83 -4.97
N LEU A 140 -2.13 -15.64 -6.02
CA LEU A 140 -0.84 -15.76 -6.72
C LEU A 140 -0.43 -14.44 -7.37
N LEU A 141 -1.38 -13.71 -7.97
CA LEU A 141 -1.11 -12.40 -8.56
C LEU A 141 -0.60 -11.43 -7.49
N VAL A 142 -1.30 -11.29 -6.37
CA VAL A 142 -0.90 -10.37 -5.29
C VAL A 142 0.43 -10.79 -4.67
N LEU A 143 0.66 -12.09 -4.48
CA LEU A 143 1.93 -12.63 -3.98
C LEU A 143 3.10 -12.18 -4.85
N VAL A 144 3.01 -12.38 -6.17
CA VAL A 144 4.06 -11.98 -7.13
C VAL A 144 4.25 -10.46 -7.11
N LEU A 145 3.14 -9.71 -7.15
CA LEU A 145 3.17 -8.24 -7.18
C LEU A 145 3.83 -7.66 -5.93
N TYR A 146 3.47 -8.14 -4.75
CA TYR A 146 4.04 -7.67 -3.48
C TYR A 146 5.49 -8.11 -3.30
N SER A 147 5.85 -9.31 -3.75
CA SER A 147 7.24 -9.79 -3.70
C SER A 147 8.15 -8.96 -4.61
N LEU A 148 7.71 -8.68 -5.84
CA LEU A 148 8.44 -7.81 -6.77
C LEU A 148 8.55 -6.38 -6.24
N LEU A 149 7.46 -5.84 -5.69
CA LEU A 149 7.48 -4.50 -5.12
C LEU A 149 8.47 -4.41 -3.95
N ALA A 150 8.45 -5.37 -3.02
CA ALA A 150 9.36 -5.41 -1.89
C ALA A 150 10.83 -5.50 -2.36
N LEU A 151 11.12 -6.36 -3.34
CA LEU A 151 12.44 -6.50 -3.93
C LEU A 151 12.93 -5.20 -4.57
N VAL A 152 12.07 -4.53 -5.34
CA VAL A 152 12.42 -3.28 -6.02
C VAL A 152 12.65 -2.15 -5.03
N ILE A 153 11.78 -1.99 -4.03
CA ILE A 153 11.90 -0.93 -3.01
C ILE A 153 13.19 -1.12 -2.20
N THR A 154 13.46 -2.36 -1.76
CA THR A 154 14.70 -2.68 -1.02
C THR A 154 15.95 -2.54 -1.89
N GLY A 155 15.85 -2.73 -3.21
CA GLY A 155 16.95 -2.48 -4.15
C GLY A 155 17.21 -1.00 -4.44
N LEU A 156 16.20 -0.14 -4.34
CA LEU A 156 16.30 1.29 -4.65
C LEU A 156 16.74 2.13 -3.46
N MET A 157 16.32 1.78 -2.24
CA MET A 157 16.46 2.61 -1.04
C MET A 157 17.21 1.89 0.08
N PRO A 158 18.19 2.52 0.75
CA PRO A 158 18.88 1.94 1.89
C PRO A 158 17.93 1.59 3.05
N PHE A 159 18.22 0.51 3.78
CA PHE A 159 17.34 -0.03 4.84
C PHE A 159 17.01 0.99 5.94
N ASP A 160 17.99 1.78 6.40
CA ASP A 160 17.78 2.77 7.46
C ASP A 160 16.78 3.86 7.05
N LYS A 161 16.84 4.26 5.78
CA LYS A 161 15.90 5.23 5.22
C LYS A 161 14.54 4.60 5.01
N LEU A 162 14.49 3.35 4.54
CA LEU A 162 13.25 2.61 4.34
C LEU A 162 12.48 2.42 5.66
N ALA A 163 13.19 2.07 6.75
CA ALA A 163 12.61 1.88 8.08
C ALA A 163 12.09 3.19 8.71
N ALA A 164 12.70 4.33 8.36
CA ALA A 164 12.27 5.65 8.83
C ALA A 164 11.17 6.29 7.95
N SER A 165 10.83 5.69 6.80
CA SER A 165 9.91 6.28 5.83
C SER A 165 8.44 6.04 6.17
N GLY A 166 7.64 7.11 6.13
CA GLY A 166 6.17 7.03 6.17
C GLY A 166 5.52 6.75 4.82
N THR A 167 6.29 6.86 3.72
CA THR A 167 5.85 6.72 2.32
C THR A 167 6.88 5.93 1.50
N PRO A 168 7.18 4.68 1.87
CA PRO A 168 8.34 3.95 1.32
C PRO A 168 8.30 3.77 -0.20
N ILE A 169 7.10 3.67 -0.80
CA ILE A 169 6.94 3.54 -2.26
C ILE A 169 7.31 4.86 -2.97
N SER A 170 6.79 5.98 -2.48
CA SER A 170 7.05 7.31 -3.06
C SER A 170 8.50 7.72 -2.84
N ASP A 171 9.05 7.43 -1.66
CA ASP A 171 10.44 7.72 -1.32
C ASP A 171 11.42 6.90 -2.15
N ALA A 172 11.17 5.60 -2.34
CA ALA A 172 12.04 4.74 -3.15
C ALA A 172 12.17 5.23 -4.60
N LEU A 173 11.10 5.79 -5.16
CA LEU A 173 11.13 6.36 -6.51
C LEU A 173 12.05 7.58 -6.60
N THR A 174 12.23 8.37 -5.53
CA THR A 174 13.11 9.56 -5.54
C THR A 174 14.58 9.24 -5.81
N TYR A 175 14.99 7.99 -5.57
CA TYR A 175 16.35 7.53 -5.86
C TYR A 175 16.61 7.25 -7.36
N LEU A 176 15.59 7.39 -8.23
CA LEU A 176 15.74 7.27 -9.67
C LEU A 176 16.33 8.55 -10.30
N PRO A 177 17.38 8.46 -11.13
CA PRO A 177 18.20 9.61 -11.55
C PRO A 177 17.53 10.62 -12.49
N THR A 178 16.41 10.30 -13.15
CA THR A 178 15.80 11.19 -14.17
C THR A 178 14.33 11.53 -13.93
N LEU A 179 13.57 10.63 -13.32
CA LEU A 179 12.11 10.76 -13.13
C LEU A 179 11.69 10.63 -11.67
N GLY A 180 12.63 10.46 -10.73
CA GLY A 180 12.32 9.99 -9.39
C GLY A 180 11.40 10.90 -8.56
N GLY A 181 11.67 12.20 -8.56
CA GLY A 181 10.84 13.17 -7.84
C GLY A 181 9.42 13.27 -8.40
N ILE A 182 9.28 13.33 -9.73
CA ILE A 182 7.98 13.42 -10.41
C ILE A 182 7.20 12.13 -10.21
N ALA A 183 7.86 10.98 -10.34
CA ALA A 183 7.25 9.67 -10.13
C ALA A 183 6.78 9.48 -8.69
N GLY A 184 7.59 9.89 -7.70
CA GLY A 184 7.22 9.84 -6.29
C GLY A 184 5.97 10.69 -5.99
N ILE A 185 5.93 11.93 -6.51
CA ILE A 185 4.76 12.82 -6.34
C ILE A 185 3.52 12.22 -7.03
N PHE A 186 3.68 11.69 -8.24
CA PHE A 186 2.59 11.06 -8.98
C PHE A 186 2.01 9.86 -8.21
N VAL A 187 2.87 9.02 -7.64
CA VAL A 187 2.44 7.88 -6.82
C VAL A 187 1.75 8.35 -5.54
N ALA A 188 2.26 9.38 -4.87
CA ALA A 188 1.64 9.95 -3.68
C ALA A 188 0.23 10.50 -3.96
N ILE A 189 0.06 11.27 -5.04
CA ILE A 189 -1.24 11.80 -5.46
C ILE A 189 -2.20 10.66 -5.80
N THR A 190 -1.75 9.69 -6.59
CA THR A 190 -2.58 8.54 -6.96
C THR A 190 -3.00 7.73 -5.73
N ALA A 191 -2.11 7.55 -4.76
CA ALA A 191 -2.43 6.89 -3.49
C ALA A 191 -3.52 7.65 -2.72
N VAL A 192 -3.42 8.98 -2.60
CA VAL A 192 -4.44 9.80 -1.94
C VAL A 192 -5.80 9.65 -2.64
N ILE A 193 -5.85 9.78 -3.96
CA ILE A 193 -7.10 9.65 -4.74
C ILE A 193 -7.72 8.27 -4.54
N VAL A 194 -6.90 7.22 -4.65
CA VAL A 194 -7.36 5.84 -4.48
C VAL A 194 -7.93 5.59 -3.07
N ILE A 195 -7.27 6.13 -2.03
CA ILE A 195 -7.72 5.97 -0.65
C ILE A 195 -9.04 6.72 -0.43
N LEU A 196 -9.12 7.97 -0.93
CA LEU A 196 -10.30 8.82 -0.83
C LEU A 196 -11.53 8.18 -1.45
N VAL A 197 -11.36 7.47 -2.56
CA VAL A 197 -12.51 6.79 -3.16
C VAL A 197 -12.81 5.47 -2.47
N ARG A 198 -11.80 4.72 -2.00
CA ARG A 198 -12.08 3.50 -1.21
C ARG A 198 -12.93 3.82 0.02
N SER A 199 -12.77 5.00 0.62
CA SER A 199 -13.62 5.46 1.72
C SER A 199 -15.03 5.90 1.30
N GLN A 200 -15.37 5.99 0.01
CA GLN A 200 -16.75 6.24 -0.44
C GLN A 200 -17.48 4.93 -0.82
N ALA A 201 -16.73 3.85 -1.02
CA ALA A 201 -17.25 2.56 -1.49
C ALA A 201 -17.39 1.51 -0.36
N ALA A 202 -17.05 1.88 0.88
CA ALA A 202 -17.13 1.03 2.07
C ALA A 202 -18.36 1.41 2.92
#